data_AF-A0A6H2XYU1-F1
#
_entry.id   AF-A0A6H2XYU1-F1
#
_cell.length_a   1.000
_cell.length_b   1.000
_cell.length_c   1.000
_cell.angle_alpha   90.00
_cell.angle_beta   90.00
_cell.angle_gamma   90.00
#
_symmetry.space_group_name_H-M   'P 1'
#
loop_
_entity.id
_entity.type
_entity.pdbx_description
1 polymer ?
#
loop_
_entity_poly.entity_id
_entity_poly.type
_entity_poly.pdbx_seq_one_letter_code
_entity_poly.pdbx_strand_id
1 'polypeptide(L)'
;MLSITPCVIAAPSIQVGFSPEGTAQQVVLNSINQSQQSIRMMAYSFTSPVIVKALINARKRGVDVKVVVDEKGNRGKASVAAMNLLVNAGIPVRTVSKFKILHDKIIISDKNSVETVSYNFSQSANSANSENAILIQDVPELAKQYLQHWQSRWQLGHDWKSTY
;
A
#
# COMPACT_ATOMS: atom_id res chain seq x y z
N MET A 1 -35.85 10.50 19.80
CA MET A 1 -35.31 9.12 19.73
C MET A 1 -33.93 9.20 19.09
N LEU A 2 -32.88 8.87 19.83
CA LEU A 2 -31.53 8.70 19.27
C LEU A 2 -31.47 7.32 18.61
N SER A 3 -31.43 7.26 17.28
CA SER A 3 -31.21 6.01 16.56
C SER A 3 -29.76 5.58 16.74
N ILE A 4 -29.56 4.50 17.50
CA ILE A 4 -28.27 3.81 17.56
C ILE A 4 -28.21 2.91 16.33
N THR A 5 -27.53 3.36 15.29
CA THR A 5 -27.23 2.48 14.14
C THR A 5 -26.24 1.41 14.63
N PRO A 6 -26.58 0.12 14.58
CA PRO A 6 -25.65 -0.91 15.00
C PRO A 6 -24.44 -0.91 14.06
N CYS A 7 -23.25 -0.85 14.63
CA CYS A 7 -22.01 -1.07 13.88
C CYS A 7 -21.93 -2.57 13.58
N VAL A 8 -22.40 -2.98 12.41
CA VAL A 8 -22.21 -4.34 11.91
C VAL A 8 -20.76 -4.46 11.48
N ILE A 9 -19.95 -5.17 12.26
CA ILE A 9 -18.61 -5.59 11.83
C ILE A 9 -18.83 -6.70 10.81
N ALA A 10 -18.36 -6.48 9.58
CA ALA A 10 -18.39 -7.51 8.55
C ALA A 10 -17.57 -8.73 8.99
N ALA A 11 -17.97 -9.92 8.54
CA ALA A 11 -17.24 -11.14 8.89
C ALA A 11 -15.86 -11.16 8.22
N PRO A 12 -14.79 -11.60 8.92
CA PRO A 12 -13.47 -11.73 8.33
C PRO A 12 -13.47 -12.55 7.03
N SER A 13 -12.71 -12.09 6.03
CA SER A 13 -12.53 -12.84 4.77
C SER A 13 -11.09 -12.75 4.27
N ILE A 14 -10.69 -13.71 3.42
CA ILE A 14 -9.34 -13.81 2.88
C ILE A 14 -9.41 -13.97 1.36
N GLN A 15 -8.63 -13.18 0.65
CA GLN A 15 -8.36 -13.36 -0.79
C GLN A 15 -6.88 -13.69 -0.99
N VAL A 16 -6.59 -14.60 -1.91
CA VAL A 16 -5.22 -14.98 -2.28
C VAL A 16 -5.06 -14.89 -3.79
N GLY A 17 -3.90 -14.42 -4.23
CA GLY A 17 -3.53 -14.37 -5.63
C GLY A 17 -2.06 -14.70 -5.82
N PHE A 18 -1.70 -15.12 -7.03
CA PHE A 18 -0.38 -15.58 -7.41
C PHE A 18 0.11 -14.86 -8.67
N SER A 19 1.43 -14.79 -8.82
CA SER A 19 2.12 -14.40 -10.06
C SER A 19 2.98 -15.57 -10.54
N PRO A 20 3.16 -15.74 -11.86
CA PRO A 20 2.76 -14.83 -12.94
C PRO A 20 1.31 -15.00 -13.45
N GLU A 21 0.45 -15.74 -12.74
CA GLU A 21 -0.95 -15.99 -13.11
C GLU A 21 -1.81 -14.70 -13.15
N GLY A 22 -1.30 -13.59 -12.61
CA GLY A 22 -1.91 -12.26 -12.65
C GLY A 22 -2.91 -11.96 -11.53
N THR A 23 -3.29 -12.98 -10.75
CA THR A 23 -4.25 -12.82 -9.64
C THR A 23 -3.65 -12.08 -8.45
N ALA A 24 -2.34 -12.11 -8.23
CA ALA A 24 -1.70 -11.34 -7.18
C ALA A 24 -1.88 -9.82 -7.36
N GLN A 25 -1.68 -9.31 -8.59
CA GLN A 25 -1.92 -7.89 -8.87
C GLN A 25 -3.39 -7.52 -8.67
N GLN A 26 -4.32 -8.42 -9.00
CA GLN A 26 -5.73 -8.19 -8.74
C GLN A 26 -6.03 -8.06 -7.24
N VAL A 27 -5.41 -8.88 -6.39
CA VAL A 27 -5.54 -8.78 -4.92
C VAL A 27 -5.03 -7.44 -4.41
N VAL A 28 -3.85 -6.99 -4.87
CA VAL A 28 -3.29 -5.67 -4.53
C VAL A 28 -4.25 -4.55 -4.97
N LEU A 29 -4.76 -4.62 -6.20
CA LEU A 29 -5.69 -3.64 -6.74
C LEU A 29 -7.01 -3.64 -5.97
N ASN A 30 -7.51 -4.79 -5.51
CA ASN A 30 -8.71 -4.88 -4.70
C ASN A 30 -8.54 -4.13 -3.38
N SER A 31 -7.41 -4.30 -2.69
CA SER A 31 -7.09 -3.58 -1.45
C SER A 31 -7.21 -2.05 -1.63
N ILE A 32 -6.64 -1.52 -2.72
CA ILE A 32 -6.63 -0.08 -3.00
C ILE A 32 -7.99 0.43 -3.49
N ASN A 33 -8.64 -0.31 -4.40
CA ASN A 33 -9.86 0.15 -5.06
C ASN A 33 -11.08 0.07 -4.15
N GLN A 34 -11.10 -0.87 -3.21
CA GLN A 34 -12.20 -1.03 -2.25
C GLN A 34 -12.07 -0.11 -1.03
N SER A 35 -10.88 0.43 -0.75
CA SER A 35 -10.65 1.38 0.35
C SER A 35 -11.51 2.64 0.22
N GLN A 36 -12.14 3.05 1.33
CA GLN A 36 -13.05 4.19 1.40
C GLN A 36 -12.54 5.34 2.28
N GLN A 37 -11.70 5.07 3.28
CA GLN A 37 -11.29 6.05 4.29
C GLN A 37 -9.78 6.31 4.27
N SER A 38 -8.96 5.26 4.32
CA SER A 38 -7.51 5.44 4.43
C SER A 38 -6.72 4.31 3.81
N ILE A 39 -5.54 4.64 3.30
CA ILE A 39 -4.52 3.68 2.85
C ILE A 39 -3.19 4.04 3.52
N ARG A 40 -2.53 3.02 4.07
CA ARG A 40 -1.14 3.07 4.56
C ARG A 40 -0.34 2.00 3.85
N MET A 41 0.58 2.42 3.01
CA MET A 41 1.39 1.51 2.19
C MET A 41 2.84 1.51 2.68
N MET A 42 3.47 0.34 2.65
CA MET A 42 4.93 0.22 2.64
C MET A 42 5.38 -0.58 1.43
N ALA A 43 6.47 -0.15 0.79
CA ALA A 43 7.02 -0.81 -0.38
C ALA A 43 8.55 -0.88 -0.33
N TYR A 44 9.10 -2.05 -0.65
CA TYR A 44 10.53 -2.17 -0.96
C TYR A 44 10.85 -1.56 -2.32
N SER A 45 10.42 -2.18 -3.42
CA SER A 45 10.55 -1.61 -4.77
C SER A 45 9.21 -1.04 -5.21
N PHE A 46 9.20 0.23 -5.58
CA PHE A 46 7.99 0.97 -5.97
C PHE A 46 8.16 1.59 -7.36
N THR A 47 7.75 0.86 -8.38
CA THR A 47 7.91 1.25 -9.80
C THR A 47 6.66 1.02 -10.66
N SER A 48 5.63 0.35 -10.13
CA SER A 48 4.46 -0.05 -10.92
C SER A 48 3.55 1.13 -11.27
N PRO A 49 3.38 1.48 -12.56
CA PRO A 49 2.49 2.57 -12.97
C PRO A 49 1.01 2.24 -12.70
N VAL A 50 0.65 0.96 -12.72
CA VAL A 50 -0.72 0.48 -12.44
C VAL A 50 -1.10 0.76 -10.98
N ILE A 51 -0.18 0.46 -10.04
CA ILE A 51 -0.39 0.73 -8.62
C ILE A 51 -0.38 2.23 -8.32
N VAL A 52 0.53 3.00 -8.93
CA VAL A 52 0.54 4.48 -8.83
C VAL A 52 -0.81 5.07 -9.24
N LYS A 53 -1.34 4.64 -10.40
CA LYS A 53 -2.65 5.11 -10.89
C LYS A 53 -3.78 4.76 -9.92
N ALA A 54 -3.77 3.56 -9.35
CA ALA A 54 -4.78 3.13 -8.39
C ALA A 54 -4.76 3.97 -7.11
N LEU A 55 -3.58 4.28 -6.56
CA LEU A 55 -3.41 5.13 -5.38
C LEU A 55 -3.88 6.58 -5.64
N ILE A 56 -3.54 7.14 -6.80
CA ILE A 56 -4.01 8.46 -7.21
C ILE A 56 -5.54 8.49 -7.32
N ASN A 57 -6.13 7.44 -7.89
CA ASN A 57 -7.58 7.33 -7.98
C ASN A 57 -8.22 7.21 -6.59
N ALA A 58 -7.63 6.45 -5.66
CA ALA A 58 -8.10 6.39 -4.28
C ALA A 58 -8.06 7.77 -3.61
N ARG A 59 -6.97 8.52 -3.79
CA ARG A 59 -6.87 9.90 -3.29
C ARG A 59 -7.96 10.80 -3.87
N LYS A 60 -8.24 10.69 -5.17
CA LYS A 60 -9.33 11.43 -5.85
C LYS A 60 -10.72 11.08 -5.32
N ARG A 61 -10.94 9.84 -4.86
CA ARG A 61 -12.18 9.44 -4.16
C ARG A 61 -12.30 10.02 -2.75
N GLY A 62 -11.27 10.69 -2.23
CA GLY A 62 -11.24 11.26 -0.87
C GLY A 62 -10.51 10.39 0.16
N VAL A 63 -9.96 9.25 -0.23
CA VAL A 63 -9.20 8.37 0.67
C VAL A 63 -7.93 9.08 1.16
N ASP A 64 -7.63 8.98 2.46
CA ASP A 64 -6.37 9.45 3.05
C ASP A 64 -5.25 8.43 2.78
N VAL A 65 -4.46 8.68 1.74
CA VAL A 65 -3.37 7.80 1.29
C VAL A 65 -2.03 8.31 1.79
N LYS A 66 -1.21 7.45 2.39
CA LYS A 66 0.20 7.72 2.73
C LYS A 66 1.09 6.54 2.40
N VAL A 67 2.27 6.81 1.86
CA VAL A 67 3.20 5.79 1.36
C VAL A 67 4.57 5.92 2.01
N VAL A 68 5.12 4.80 2.47
CA VAL A 68 6.52 4.68 2.88
C VAL A 68 7.24 3.76 1.90
N VAL A 69 8.44 4.14 1.48
CA VAL A 69 9.27 3.29 0.62
C VAL A 69 10.69 3.14 1.16
N ASP A 70 11.36 2.04 0.79
CA ASP A 70 12.81 1.92 1.00
C ASP A 70 13.55 3.00 0.20
N GLU A 71 14.51 3.67 0.82
CA GLU A 71 15.26 4.74 0.15
C GLU A 71 16.21 4.20 -0.92
N LYS A 72 16.98 3.16 -0.58
CA LYS A 72 18.08 2.66 -1.42
C LYS A 72 17.54 1.97 -2.67
N GLY A 73 16.44 1.24 -2.53
CA GLY A 73 15.75 0.53 -3.61
C GLY A 73 14.99 1.43 -4.59
N ASN A 74 14.82 2.73 -4.30
CA ASN A 74 13.96 3.62 -5.09
C ASN A 74 14.67 4.84 -5.70
N ARG A 75 15.98 4.74 -5.95
CA ARG A 75 16.76 5.80 -6.64
C ARG A 75 16.66 5.75 -8.17
N GLY A 76 16.09 4.69 -8.73
CA GLY A 76 15.96 4.53 -10.18
C GLY A 76 14.94 5.49 -10.79
N LYS A 77 15.09 5.80 -12.09
CA LYS A 77 14.21 6.73 -12.82
C LYS A 77 12.72 6.39 -12.68
N ALA A 78 12.37 5.10 -12.77
CA ALA A 78 10.97 4.65 -12.64
C ALA A 78 10.42 4.89 -11.23
N SER A 79 11.21 4.62 -10.18
CA SER A 79 10.81 4.87 -8.79
C SER A 79 10.65 6.37 -8.51
N VAL A 80 11.61 7.18 -8.98
CA VAL A 80 11.55 8.65 -8.85
C VAL A 80 10.28 9.19 -9.53
N ALA A 81 9.98 8.74 -10.75
CA ALA A 81 8.77 9.13 -11.45
C ALA A 81 7.50 8.70 -10.68
N ALA A 82 7.45 7.47 -10.17
CA ALA A 82 6.33 6.97 -9.38
C ALA A 82 6.09 7.83 -8.11
N MET A 83 7.16 8.14 -7.37
CA MET A 83 7.09 8.96 -6.15
C MET A 83 6.68 10.41 -6.46
N ASN A 84 7.21 11.02 -7.52
CA ASN A 84 6.83 12.37 -7.94
C ASN A 84 5.35 12.44 -8.33
N LEU A 85 4.85 11.45 -9.08
CA LEU A 85 3.42 11.39 -9.46
C LEU A 85 2.50 11.32 -8.24
N LEU A 86 2.87 10.57 -7.19
CA LEU A 86 2.09 10.53 -5.95
C LEU A 86 2.09 11.87 -5.22
N VAL A 87 3.27 12.47 -5.01
CA VAL A 87 3.38 13.75 -4.31
C VAL A 87 2.66 14.87 -5.06
N ASN A 88 2.76 14.91 -6.40
CA ASN A 88 2.04 15.87 -7.24
C ASN A 88 0.52 15.65 -7.21
N ALA A 89 0.04 14.44 -6.91
CA ALA A 89 -1.37 14.15 -6.64
C ALA A 89 -1.80 14.44 -5.19
N GLY A 90 -0.93 15.05 -4.37
CA GLY A 90 -1.20 15.37 -2.97
C GLY A 90 -1.21 14.15 -2.05
N ILE A 91 -0.47 13.09 -2.41
CA ILE A 91 -0.25 11.90 -1.57
C ILE A 91 1.12 12.03 -0.89
N PRO A 92 1.19 12.12 0.45
CA PRO A 92 2.45 12.12 1.17
C PRO A 92 3.23 10.82 0.95
N VAL A 93 4.49 10.96 0.52
CA VAL A 93 5.45 9.87 0.37
C VAL A 93 6.65 10.12 1.26
N ARG A 94 7.13 9.08 1.95
CA ARG A 94 8.39 9.12 2.71
C ARG A 94 9.34 8.02 2.29
N THR A 95 10.64 8.33 2.26
CA THR A 95 11.71 7.35 2.07
C THR A 95 12.37 7.03 3.42
N VAL A 96 12.68 5.76 3.66
CA VAL A 96 13.32 5.28 4.89
C VAL A 96 14.65 4.63 4.54
N SER A 97 15.73 5.13 5.16
CA SER A 97 17.11 4.61 4.99
C SER A 97 17.71 4.04 6.29
N LYS A 98 16.95 4.05 7.39
CA LYS A 98 17.40 3.60 8.72
C LYS A 98 17.75 2.11 8.77
N PHE A 99 17.11 1.30 7.94
CA PHE A 99 17.33 -0.14 7.86
C PHE A 99 18.34 -0.49 6.77
N LYS A 100 18.90 -1.71 6.84
CA LYS A 100 19.67 -2.24 5.71
C LYS A 100 18.80 -2.28 4.45
N ILE A 101 17.58 -2.81 4.61
CA ILE A 101 16.50 -2.84 3.62
C ILE A 101 15.16 -2.72 4.38
N LEU A 102 14.27 -1.81 3.97
CA LEU A 102 12.84 -1.87 4.29
C LEU A 102 12.18 -2.82 3.29
N HIS A 103 11.99 -4.07 3.69
CA HIS A 103 11.58 -5.13 2.77
C HIS A 103 10.06 -5.41 2.78
N ASP A 104 9.29 -4.66 3.54
CA ASP A 104 7.83 -4.80 3.61
C ASP A 104 7.17 -4.45 2.26
N LYS A 105 6.16 -5.24 1.91
CA LYS A 105 5.17 -4.92 0.86
C LYS A 105 3.82 -5.16 1.47
N ILE A 106 3.25 -4.08 1.98
CA ILE A 106 1.98 -4.14 2.70
C ILE A 106 1.09 -2.97 2.29
N ILE A 107 -0.21 -3.21 2.32
CA ILE A 107 -1.23 -2.19 2.24
C ILE A 107 -2.19 -2.40 3.40
N ILE A 108 -2.35 -1.37 4.23
CA ILE A 108 -3.36 -1.37 5.30
C ILE A 108 -4.46 -0.41 4.87
N SER A 109 -5.68 -0.93 4.76
CA SER A 109 -6.85 -0.18 4.30
C SER A 109 -7.88 -0.02 5.42
N ASP A 110 -8.40 1.20 5.52
CA ASP A 110 -9.52 1.59 6.40
C ASP A 110 -9.37 1.21 7.87
N LYS A 111 -8.12 1.02 8.33
CA LYS A 111 -7.77 0.51 9.67
C LYS A 111 -8.44 -0.83 10.01
N ASN A 112 -8.80 -1.60 8.98
CA ASN A 112 -9.64 -2.78 9.08
C ASN A 112 -9.07 -3.99 8.34
N SER A 113 -8.40 -3.74 7.21
CA SER A 113 -7.89 -4.80 6.33
C SER A 113 -6.38 -4.65 6.10
N VAL A 114 -5.70 -5.77 5.90
CA VAL A 114 -4.26 -5.83 5.65
C VAL A 114 -3.99 -6.72 4.46
N GLU A 115 -3.23 -6.20 3.51
CA GLU A 115 -2.56 -6.96 2.48
C GLU A 115 -1.08 -7.13 2.85
N THR A 116 -0.56 -8.34 2.66
CA THR A 116 0.86 -8.67 2.76
C THR A 116 1.24 -9.62 1.63
N VAL A 117 2.37 -9.36 1.00
CA VAL A 117 2.73 -10.00 -0.27
C VAL A 117 4.24 -10.24 -0.37
N SER A 118 4.65 -11.27 -1.12
CA SER A 118 6.04 -11.36 -1.60
C SER A 118 6.29 -10.39 -2.77
N TYR A 119 5.21 -10.10 -3.50
CA TYR A 119 5.13 -9.23 -4.67
C TYR A 119 5.70 -7.83 -4.42
N ASN A 120 6.81 -7.50 -5.09
CA ASN A 120 7.24 -6.10 -5.18
C ASN A 120 6.25 -5.30 -6.04
N PHE A 121 6.01 -4.03 -5.73
CA PHE A 121 5.15 -3.18 -6.57
C PHE A 121 5.90 -2.73 -7.84
N SER A 122 6.30 -3.69 -8.67
CA SER A 122 7.11 -3.58 -9.88
C SER A 122 6.55 -4.47 -10.99
N GLN A 123 6.92 -4.18 -12.24
CA GLN A 123 6.48 -4.98 -13.39
C GLN A 123 6.98 -6.44 -13.32
N SER A 124 8.19 -6.68 -12.83
CA SER A 124 8.79 -8.01 -12.74
C SER A 124 8.03 -8.95 -11.79
N ALA A 125 7.53 -8.41 -10.67
CA ALA A 125 6.72 -9.18 -9.74
C ALA A 125 5.41 -9.64 -10.39
N ASN A 126 4.85 -8.84 -11.31
CA ASN A 126 3.63 -9.18 -12.02
C ASN A 126 3.78 -10.30 -13.05
N SER A 127 4.80 -10.19 -13.90
CA SER A 127 4.82 -10.94 -15.16
C SER A 127 5.95 -11.97 -15.27
N ALA A 128 6.81 -12.09 -14.26
CA ALA A 128 7.98 -12.97 -14.33
C ALA A 128 8.25 -13.77 -13.05
N ASN A 129 8.12 -13.15 -11.87
CA ASN A 129 8.41 -13.83 -10.62
C ASN A 129 7.26 -14.77 -10.19
N SER A 130 7.62 -15.82 -9.45
CA SER A 130 6.65 -16.53 -8.63
C SER A 130 6.41 -15.71 -7.36
N GLU A 131 5.17 -15.24 -7.17
CA GLU A 131 4.80 -14.38 -6.04
C GLU A 131 3.46 -14.83 -5.47
N ASN A 132 3.23 -14.54 -4.19
CA ASN A 132 1.92 -14.65 -3.57
C ASN A 132 1.48 -13.31 -2.99
N ALA A 133 0.17 -13.08 -3.01
CA ALA A 133 -0.47 -11.96 -2.37
C ALA A 133 -1.66 -12.41 -1.54
N ILE A 134 -1.77 -11.93 -0.31
CA ILE A 134 -2.88 -12.25 0.60
C ILE A 134 -3.50 -10.93 1.07
N LEU A 135 -4.81 -10.80 0.91
CA LEU A 135 -5.62 -9.72 1.49
C LEU A 135 -6.51 -10.32 2.57
N ILE A 136 -6.33 -9.86 3.81
CA ILE A 136 -7.12 -10.24 4.98
C ILE A 136 -8.03 -9.06 5.31
N GLN A 137 -9.35 -9.27 5.21
CA GLN A 137 -10.35 -8.22 5.35
C GLN A 137 -11.13 -8.37 6.65
N ASP A 138 -11.59 -7.23 7.17
CA ASP A 138 -12.49 -7.16 8.32
C ASP A 138 -11.89 -7.73 9.62
N VAL A 139 -10.59 -7.48 9.83
CA VAL A 139 -9.83 -7.88 11.02
C VAL A 139 -9.12 -6.65 11.62
N PRO A 140 -9.85 -5.76 12.33
CA PRO A 140 -9.30 -4.49 12.82
C PRO A 140 -8.13 -4.67 13.80
N GLU A 141 -8.10 -5.74 14.61
CA GLU A 141 -6.99 -6.01 15.53
C GLU A 141 -5.68 -6.37 14.80
N LEU A 142 -5.77 -6.99 13.62
CA LEU A 142 -4.62 -7.22 12.76
C LEU A 142 -4.16 -5.90 12.14
N ALA A 143 -5.09 -5.13 11.59
CA ALA A 143 -4.79 -3.82 10.99
C ALA A 143 -4.15 -2.86 12.02
N LYS A 144 -4.60 -2.88 13.27
CA LYS A 144 -4.01 -2.07 14.36
C LYS A 144 -2.53 -2.41 14.60
N GLN A 145 -2.17 -3.68 14.65
CA GLN A 145 -0.77 -4.11 14.82
C GLN A 145 0.09 -3.69 13.62
N TYR A 146 -0.41 -3.88 12.40
CA TYR A 146 0.29 -3.44 11.19
C TYR A 146 0.39 -1.92 11.09
N LEU A 147 -0.59 -1.16 11.57
CA LEU A 147 -0.54 0.29 11.63
C LEU A 147 0.54 0.78 12.60
N GLN A 148 0.71 0.12 13.75
CA GLN A 148 1.81 0.44 14.67
C GLN A 148 3.17 0.22 14.01
N HIS A 149 3.32 -0.90 13.29
CA HIS A 149 4.52 -1.20 12.50
C HIS A 149 4.75 -0.13 11.42
N TRP A 150 3.74 0.19 10.61
CA TRP A 150 3.80 1.25 9.59
C TRP A 150 4.18 2.60 10.20
N GLN A 151 3.55 2.98 11.31
CA GLN A 151 3.76 4.26 11.99
C GLN A 151 5.21 4.41 12.45
N SER A 152 5.82 3.34 12.97
CA SER A 152 7.24 3.35 13.35
C SER A 152 8.17 3.65 12.17
N ARG A 153 7.86 3.14 10.96
CA ARG A 153 8.64 3.41 9.74
C ARG A 153 8.37 4.81 9.22
N TRP A 154 7.12 5.26 9.25
CA TRP A 154 6.73 6.61 8.86
C TRP A 154 7.47 7.69 9.67
N GLN A 155 7.62 7.50 10.98
CA GLN A 155 8.33 8.41 11.87
C GLN A 155 9.83 8.49 11.59
N LEU A 156 10.44 7.41 11.07
CA LEU A 156 11.84 7.35 10.68
C LEU A 156 12.09 7.82 9.23
N GLY A 157 11.02 8.09 8.48
CA GLY A 157 11.09 8.47 7.08
C GLY A 157 11.29 9.96 6.85
N HIS A 158 11.90 10.30 5.72
CA HIS A 158 12.05 11.67 5.24
C HIS A 158 11.02 11.93 4.14
N ASP A 159 10.41 13.12 4.15
CA ASP A 159 9.44 13.51 3.13
C ASP A 159 10.12 13.52 1.74
N TRP A 160 9.48 12.84 0.79
CA TRP A 160 9.83 12.97 -0.62
C TRP A 160 9.21 14.25 -1.17
N LYS A 161 10.01 15.05 -1.85
CA LYS A 161 9.54 16.24 -2.58
C LYS A 161 9.69 15.98 -4.05
N SER A 162 8.65 16.31 -4.82
CA SER A 162 8.76 16.18 -6.28
C SER A 162 9.94 16.99 -6.79
N THR A 163 10.64 16.43 -7.76
CA THR A 163 11.77 17.08 -8.44
C THR A 163 11.34 17.74 -9.76
N TYR A 164 10.06 17.69 -10.11
CA TYR A 164 9.43 18.39 -11.23
C TYR A 164 7.94 18.67 -10.98
#